data_AF-A0AA36ALW4-F1
#
_entry.id   AF-A0AA36ALW4-F1
#
_cell.length_a   1.000
_cell.length_b   1.000
_cell.length_c   1.000
_cell.angle_alpha   90.00
_cell.angle_beta   90.00
_cell.angle_gamma   90.00
#
_symmetry.space_group_name_H-M   'P 1'
#
loop_
_entity.id
_entity.type
_entity.pdbx_description
1 polymer ?
#
loop_
_entity_poly.entity_id
_entity_poly.type
_entity_poly.pdbx_seq_one_letter_code
_entity_poly.pdbx_strand_id
1 'polypeptide(L)'
;MQNDFKNFLTFGSLGELTDIQDNPQLTVFIHYVSSDVTVKEEMLDFVALKETTHGVDIKNALDKTITNADVRLNKLVSVATDGTPAMGGKKLRLIALNDPRFPEFLPVHYIIHREHLAARYFKYEDVMKSVLEIVNFMRLNGKTRR
;
A
#
# COMPACT_ATOMS: atom_id res chain seq x y z
N MET A 1 15.62 16.17 -1.31
CA MET A 1 14.61 15.12 -1.10
C MET A 1 13.20 15.71 -1.15
N GLN A 2 12.74 16.55 -0.21
CA GLN A 2 11.39 17.17 -0.26
C GLN A 2 11.11 18.10 -1.47
N ASN A 3 12.12 18.74 -2.06
CA ASN A 3 11.91 19.67 -3.18
C ASN A 3 11.57 19.00 -4.51
N ASP A 4 11.76 17.68 -4.62
CA ASP A 4 11.58 16.93 -5.87
C ASP A 4 10.16 16.40 -6.04
N PHE A 5 9.17 16.79 -5.22
CA PHE A 5 7.78 16.39 -5.42
C PHE A 5 6.91 17.49 -6.04
N LYS A 6 7.40 18.74 -6.06
CA LYS A 6 6.60 19.92 -6.42
C LYS A 6 6.25 20.00 -7.90
N ASN A 7 7.07 19.37 -8.75
CA ASN A 7 7.01 19.51 -10.20
C ASN A 7 6.65 18.23 -10.96
N PHE A 8 6.46 17.10 -10.26
CA PHE A 8 6.38 15.79 -10.90
C PHE A 8 5.00 15.18 -10.80
N LEU A 9 4.73 14.24 -11.71
CA LEU A 9 3.53 13.41 -11.65
C LEU A 9 3.74 12.35 -10.58
N THR A 10 2.80 12.23 -9.65
CA THR A 10 2.95 11.32 -8.50
C THR A 10 1.82 10.30 -8.45
N PHE A 11 2.18 9.05 -8.15
CA PHE A 11 1.26 7.97 -7.86
C PHE A 11 1.47 7.59 -6.40
N GLY A 12 0.40 7.54 -5.62
CA GLY A 12 0.45 7.05 -4.25
C GLY A 12 0.25 5.55 -4.25
N SER A 13 0.84 4.86 -3.29
CA SER A 13 0.49 3.47 -3.03
C SER A 13 0.38 3.21 -1.54
N LEU A 14 -0.55 2.34 -1.19
CA LEU A 14 -1.05 2.21 0.17
C LEU A 14 -1.17 0.73 0.52
N GLY A 15 -0.43 0.33 1.55
CA GLY A 15 -0.46 -1.02 2.10
C GLY A 15 -0.91 -1.01 3.55
N GLU A 16 -1.82 -1.90 3.88
CA GLU A 16 -2.19 -2.20 5.26
C GLU A 16 -1.28 -3.32 5.78
N LEU A 17 -0.63 -3.05 6.90
CA LEU A 17 0.20 -4.00 7.63
C LEU A 17 -0.30 -4.10 9.07
N THR A 18 0.03 -5.19 9.74
CA THR A 18 -0.17 -5.31 11.19
C THR A 18 1.18 -5.40 11.88
N ASP A 19 1.33 -4.72 13.03
CA ASP A 19 2.53 -4.88 13.84
C ASP A 19 2.54 -6.19 14.64
N ILE A 20 3.59 -6.38 15.43
CA ILE A 20 3.76 -7.56 16.29
C ILE A 20 2.70 -7.68 17.39
N GLN A 21 1.89 -6.65 17.61
CA GLN A 21 0.77 -6.62 18.56
C GLN A 21 -0.59 -6.63 17.84
N ASP A 22 -0.60 -6.95 16.54
CA ASP A 22 -1.77 -6.97 15.66
C ASP A 22 -2.47 -5.61 15.50
N ASN A 23 -1.77 -4.49 15.76
CA ASN A 23 -2.33 -3.17 15.49
C ASN A 23 -2.24 -2.84 13.99
N PRO A 24 -3.31 -2.31 13.38
CA PRO A 24 -3.31 -1.94 11.98
C PRO A 24 -2.42 -0.70 11.72
N GLN A 25 -1.65 -0.76 10.66
CA GLN A 25 -0.70 0.26 10.23
C GLN A 25 -0.85 0.51 8.74
N LEU A 26 -0.73 1.78 8.38
CA LEU A 26 -0.85 2.26 7.02
C LEU A 26 0.52 2.70 6.53
N THR A 27 1.04 2.03 5.52
CA THR A 27 2.29 2.46 4.87
C THR A 27 1.96 3.21 3.59
N VAL A 28 2.48 4.43 3.48
CA VAL A 28 2.27 5.30 2.32
C VAL A 28 3.57 5.41 1.55
N PHE A 29 3.54 4.99 0.28
CA PHE A 29 4.62 5.24 -0.66
C PHE A 29 4.19 6.23 -1.73
N ILE A 30 5.18 6.89 -2.31
CA ILE A 30 5.02 7.72 -3.49
C ILE A 30 5.93 7.20 -4.60
N HIS A 31 5.34 7.03 -5.78
CA HIS A 31 6.04 6.81 -7.02
C HIS A 31 6.01 8.09 -7.83
N TYR A 32 7.15 8.47 -8.36
CA TYR A 32 7.25 9.68 -9.18
C TYR A 32 8.32 9.51 -10.25
N VAL A 33 8.18 10.26 -11.34
CA VAL A 33 9.20 10.34 -12.38
C VAL A 33 10.09 11.53 -12.06
N SER A 34 11.40 11.37 -11.86
CA SER A 34 12.31 12.48 -11.62
C SER A 34 12.75 13.19 -12.90
N SER A 35 13.50 14.28 -12.78
CA SER A 35 13.91 15.14 -13.92
C SER A 35 14.81 14.43 -14.93
N ASP A 36 15.51 13.39 -14.50
CA ASP A 36 16.31 12.47 -15.31
C ASP A 36 15.46 11.35 -15.96
N VAL A 37 14.13 11.44 -15.90
CA VAL A 37 13.18 10.47 -16.46
C VAL A 37 13.27 9.09 -15.79
N THR A 38 13.79 9.05 -14.56
CA THR A 38 13.85 7.83 -13.75
C THR A 38 12.58 7.68 -12.90
N VAL A 39 11.98 6.50 -12.88
CA VAL A 39 10.90 6.19 -11.93
C VAL A 39 11.53 5.90 -10.57
N LYS A 40 11.08 6.63 -9.55
CA LYS A 40 11.52 6.48 -8.17
C LYS A 40 10.37 6.09 -7.27
N GLU A 41 10.70 5.32 -6.22
CA GLU A 41 9.80 4.91 -5.15
C GLU A 41 10.38 5.43 -3.83
N GLU A 42 9.55 6.10 -3.03
CA GLU A 42 9.94 6.56 -1.70
C GLU A 42 8.81 6.31 -0.69
N MET A 43 9.17 5.84 0.50
CA MET A 43 8.24 5.72 1.62
C MET A 43 8.05 7.09 2.26
N LEU A 44 6.83 7.62 2.24
CA LEU A 44 6.51 8.92 2.83
C LEU A 44 6.29 8.83 4.33
N ASP A 45 5.52 7.84 4.77
CA ASP A 45 5.18 7.69 6.18
C ASP A 45 4.68 6.28 6.51
N PHE A 46 4.72 5.98 7.79
CA PHE A 46 4.25 4.76 8.41
C PHE A 46 3.31 5.11 9.57
N VAL A 47 2.00 5.08 9.30
CA VAL A 47 0.98 5.65 10.17
C VAL A 47 0.23 4.55 10.91
N ALA A 48 0.30 4.54 12.25
CA ALA A 48 -0.54 3.67 13.06
C ALA A 48 -2.01 4.10 12.99
N LEU A 49 -2.92 3.19 12.64
CA LEU A 49 -4.35 3.43 12.60
C LEU A 49 -4.92 3.16 13.99
N LYS A 50 -5.17 4.22 14.76
CA LYS A 50 -5.44 4.13 16.21
C LYS A 50 -6.79 3.53 16.61
N GLU A 51 -7.80 3.59 15.74
CA GLU A 51 -9.17 3.25 16.12
C GLU A 51 -9.85 2.30 15.14
N THR A 52 -9.85 2.62 13.84
CA THR A 52 -10.46 1.76 12.82
C THR A 52 -9.68 1.76 11.52
N THR A 53 -9.95 0.76 10.68
CA THR A 53 -9.44 0.64 9.30
C THR A 53 -10.49 1.06 8.28
N HIS A 54 -11.43 1.92 8.67
CA HIS A 54 -12.43 2.44 7.75
C HIS A 54 -11.81 3.39 6.72
N GLY A 55 -12.39 3.43 5.52
CA GLY A 55 -11.86 4.24 4.43
C GLY A 55 -11.74 5.75 4.71
N VAL A 56 -12.50 6.29 5.67
CA VAL A 56 -12.38 7.69 6.11
C VAL A 56 -11.10 7.91 6.91
N ASP A 57 -10.77 7.01 7.83
CA ASP A 57 -9.56 7.13 8.67
C ASP A 57 -8.30 6.99 7.81
N ILE A 58 -8.33 6.04 6.87
CA ILE A 58 -7.27 5.85 5.88
C ILE A 58 -7.12 7.11 5.01
N LYS A 59 -8.22 7.71 4.55
CA LYS A 59 -8.15 8.96 3.76
C LYS A 59 -7.56 10.11 4.58
N ASN A 60 -7.96 10.25 5.84
CA ASN A 60 -7.45 11.30 6.72
C ASN A 60 -5.95 11.12 6.99
N ALA A 61 -5.51 9.87 7.22
CA ALA A 61 -4.10 9.54 7.34
C ALA A 61 -3.33 9.89 6.05
N LEU A 62 -3.86 9.52 4.88
CA LEU A 62 -3.26 9.83 3.58
C LEU A 62 -3.17 11.35 3.33
N ASP A 63 -4.25 12.10 3.53
CA ASP A 63 -4.30 13.56 3.38
C ASP A 63 -3.23 14.23 4.28
N LYS A 64 -3.09 13.74 5.52
CA LYS A 64 -2.08 14.23 6.48
C LYS A 64 -0.66 13.90 6.04
N THR A 65 -0.39 12.66 5.62
CA THR A 65 0.93 12.24 5.15
C THR A 65 1.37 13.03 3.91
N ILE A 66 0.49 13.20 2.93
CA ILE A 66 0.77 13.99 1.72
C ILE A 66 1.07 15.46 2.10
N THR A 67 0.27 16.04 2.99
CA THR A 67 0.46 17.43 3.44
C THR A 67 1.80 17.60 4.16
N ASN A 68 2.16 16.67 5.05
CA ASN A 68 3.43 16.69 5.78
C ASN A 68 4.64 16.51 4.87
N ALA A 69 4.48 15.76 3.77
CA ALA A 69 5.51 15.56 2.76
C ALA A 69 5.64 16.73 1.77
N ASP A 70 4.81 17.78 1.90
CA ASP A 70 4.74 18.93 0.97
C ASP A 70 4.47 18.50 -0.49
N VAL A 71 3.74 17.39 -0.66
CA VAL A 71 3.30 16.90 -1.96
C VAL A 71 2.02 17.64 -2.34
N ARG A 72 2.01 18.28 -3.52
CA ARG A 72 0.81 18.97 -3.99
C ARG A 72 -0.25 17.96 -4.43
N LEU A 73 -1.43 18.02 -3.82
CA LEU A 73 -2.54 17.10 -4.13
C LEU A 73 -2.93 17.10 -5.61
N ASN A 74 -2.85 18.25 -6.30
CA ASN A 74 -3.13 18.35 -7.74
C ASN A 74 -2.10 17.66 -8.64
N LYS A 75 -1.02 17.12 -8.08
CA LYS A 75 -0.03 16.29 -8.79
C LYS A 75 -0.23 14.79 -8.56
N LEU A 76 -1.07 14.41 -7.59
CA LEU A 76 -1.41 13.01 -7.33
C LEU A 76 -2.43 12.53 -8.35
N VAL A 77 -2.00 11.67 -9.26
CA VAL A 77 -2.86 11.17 -10.35
C VAL A 77 -3.57 9.86 -10.02
N SER A 78 -3.06 9.12 -9.03
CA SER A 78 -3.57 7.79 -8.71
C SER A 78 -3.17 7.40 -7.31
N VAL A 79 -4.00 6.57 -6.67
CA VAL A 79 -3.60 5.81 -5.49
C VAL A 79 -3.89 4.34 -5.72
N ALA A 80 -2.87 3.51 -5.54
CA ALA A 80 -3.00 2.08 -5.53
C ALA A 80 -3.22 1.57 -4.11
N THR A 81 -4.22 0.71 -3.91
CA THR A 81 -4.45 0.03 -2.63
C THR A 81 -4.29 -1.48 -2.80
N ASP A 82 -3.81 -2.16 -1.77
CA ASP A 82 -3.63 -3.63 -1.70
C ASP A 82 -4.94 -4.43 -1.85
N GLY A 83 -6.09 -3.74 -1.82
CA GLY A 83 -7.39 -4.34 -2.03
C GLY A 83 -7.90 -5.14 -0.83
N THR A 84 -7.32 -5.00 0.36
CA THR A 84 -7.89 -5.59 1.57
C THR A 84 -9.32 -5.08 1.79
N PRO A 85 -10.20 -5.83 2.49
CA PRO A 85 -11.56 -5.38 2.77
C PRO A 85 -11.62 -4.05 3.53
N ALA A 86 -10.65 -3.82 4.42
CA ALA A 86 -10.45 -2.58 5.18
C ALA A 86 -10.06 -1.42 4.26
N MET A 87 -9.09 -1.65 3.37
CA MET A 87 -8.69 -0.75 2.30
C MET A 87 -9.66 -0.75 1.12
N GLY A 88 -10.88 -1.27 1.33
CA GLY A 88 -11.84 -1.70 0.33
C GLY A 88 -11.82 -0.75 -0.84
N GLY A 89 -11.09 -1.13 -1.90
CA GLY A 89 -10.64 -0.20 -2.92
C GLY A 89 -11.79 0.61 -3.49
N LYS A 90 -13.01 0.05 -3.54
CA LYS A 90 -14.25 0.73 -3.94
C LYS A 90 -14.70 1.87 -3.00
N LYS A 91 -14.64 1.73 -1.67
CA LYS A 91 -15.07 2.74 -0.69
C LYS A 91 -14.09 3.90 -0.63
N LEU A 92 -12.79 3.60 -0.56
CA LEU A 92 -11.74 4.62 -0.62
C LEU A 92 -11.76 5.36 -1.95
N ARG A 93 -11.87 4.61 -3.05
CA ARG A 93 -12.07 5.15 -4.39
C ARG A 93 -13.30 6.05 -4.47
N LEU A 94 -14.44 5.65 -3.91
CA LEU A 94 -15.65 6.47 -3.95
C LEU A 94 -15.47 7.79 -3.20
N ILE A 95 -14.78 7.76 -2.05
CA ILE A 95 -14.47 8.95 -1.27
C ILE A 95 -13.46 9.84 -2.02
N ALA A 96 -12.44 9.26 -2.66
CA ALA A 96 -11.44 9.99 -3.44
C ALA A 96 -12.00 10.57 -4.75
N LEU A 97 -12.83 9.81 -5.50
CA LEU A 97 -13.47 10.29 -6.73
C LEU A 97 -14.48 11.42 -6.49
N ASN A 98 -15.06 11.50 -5.29
CA ASN A 98 -15.98 12.57 -4.91
C ASN A 98 -15.24 13.78 -4.29
N ASP A 99 -13.92 13.71 -4.14
CA ASP A 99 -13.12 14.80 -3.61
C ASP A 99 -12.62 15.68 -4.77
N PRO A 100 -13.10 16.94 -4.89
CA PRO A 100 -12.76 17.81 -6.01
C PRO A 100 -11.27 18.17 -6.10
N ARG A 101 -10.49 17.84 -5.06
CA ARG A 101 -9.02 17.98 -5.05
C ARG A 101 -8.32 16.91 -5.90
N PHE A 102 -9.03 15.85 -6.31
CA PHE A 102 -8.53 14.73 -7.12
C PHE A 102 -9.28 14.62 -8.46
N PRO A 103 -9.13 15.60 -9.37
CA PRO A 103 -9.96 15.69 -10.58
C PRO A 103 -9.76 14.52 -11.57
N GLU A 104 -8.62 13.81 -11.52
CA GLU A 104 -8.29 12.71 -12.43
C GLU A 104 -7.80 11.46 -11.69
N PHE A 105 -8.47 11.07 -10.61
CA PHE A 105 -8.08 9.91 -9.83
C PHE A 105 -8.23 8.60 -10.62
N LEU A 106 -7.11 7.97 -10.97
CA LEU A 106 -7.08 6.62 -11.56
C LEU A 106 -6.89 5.57 -10.46
N PRO A 107 -7.90 4.74 -10.17
CA PRO A 107 -7.75 3.66 -9.21
C PRO A 107 -6.98 2.52 -9.85
N VAL A 108 -5.74 2.31 -9.42
CA VAL A 108 -4.91 1.19 -9.84
C VAL A 108 -5.01 0.09 -8.78
N HIS A 109 -5.36 -1.12 -9.18
CA HIS A 109 -5.27 -2.27 -8.28
C HIS A 109 -3.83 -2.79 -8.26
N TYR A 110 -3.31 -3.08 -7.08
CA TYR A 110 -1.99 -3.71 -6.97
C TYR A 110 -1.93 -5.00 -7.78
N ILE A 111 -0.89 -5.12 -8.62
CA ILE A 111 -0.64 -6.31 -9.42
C ILE A 111 -0.50 -7.55 -8.51
N ILE A 112 0.06 -7.38 -7.31
CA ILE A 112 0.23 -8.44 -6.31
C ILE A 112 -1.12 -9.04 -5.88
N HIS A 113 -2.18 -8.25 -5.76
CA HIS A 113 -3.51 -8.78 -5.44
C HIS A 113 -4.06 -9.62 -6.61
N ARG A 114 -3.83 -9.16 -7.85
CA ARG A 114 -4.22 -9.89 -9.07
C ARG A 114 -3.40 -11.17 -9.24
N GLU A 115 -2.11 -11.13 -8.94
CA GLU A 115 -1.21 -12.28 -8.91
C GLU A 115 -1.62 -13.28 -7.84
N HIS A 116 -1.95 -12.83 -6.62
CA HIS A 116 -2.47 -13.69 -5.57
C HIS A 116 -3.77 -14.37 -6.02
N LEU A 117 -4.70 -13.63 -6.62
CA LEU A 117 -5.92 -14.20 -7.18
C LEU A 117 -5.63 -15.21 -8.31
N ALA A 118 -4.71 -14.89 -9.22
CA ALA A 118 -4.28 -15.79 -10.29
C ALA A 118 -3.58 -17.04 -9.74
N ALA A 119 -2.78 -16.92 -8.68
CA ALA A 119 -2.11 -18.02 -8.00
C ALA A 119 -3.07 -19.08 -7.50
N ARG A 120 -4.27 -18.68 -7.05
CA ARG A 120 -5.33 -19.61 -6.63
C ARG A 120 -5.90 -20.46 -7.77
N TYR A 121 -5.74 -20.03 -9.03
CA TYR A 121 -6.13 -20.82 -10.19
C TYR A 121 -5.05 -21.81 -10.63
N PHE A 122 -3.80 -21.61 -10.22
CA PHE A 122 -2.74 -22.57 -10.48
C PHE A 122 -2.77 -23.70 -9.44
N LYS A 123 -2.74 -24.94 -9.91
CA LYS A 123 -2.77 -26.15 -9.06
C LYS A 123 -1.37 -26.49 -8.52
N TYR A 124 -0.84 -25.67 -7.63
CA TYR A 124 0.46 -25.90 -6.97
C TYR A 124 0.34 -26.61 -5.62
N GLU A 125 -0.77 -27.30 -5.36
CA GLU A 125 -1.11 -27.90 -4.05
C GLU A 125 0.01 -28.81 -3.52
N ASP A 126 0.54 -29.70 -4.37
CA ASP A 126 1.60 -30.63 -3.99
C ASP A 126 2.91 -29.91 -3.66
N VAL A 127 3.30 -28.92 -4.46
CA VAL A 127 4.51 -28.12 -4.24
C VAL A 127 4.38 -27.30 -2.96
N MET A 128 3.25 -26.62 -2.78
CA MET A 128 2.98 -25.81 -1.57
C MET A 128 2.95 -26.68 -0.32
N LYS A 129 2.44 -27.91 -0.40
CA LYS A 129 2.46 -28.87 0.71
C LYS A 129 3.90 -29.18 1.13
N SER A 130 4.78 -29.55 0.19
CA SER A 130 6.19 -29.82 0.50
C SER A 130 6.91 -28.60 1.08
N VAL A 131 6.66 -27.41 0.55
CA VAL A 131 7.23 -26.16 1.09
C VAL A 131 6.77 -25.92 2.53
N LEU A 132 5.48 -26.08 2.81
CA LEU A 132 4.92 -25.91 4.16
C LEU A 132 5.50 -26.93 5.15
N GLU A 133 5.68 -28.19 4.74
CA GLU A 133 6.32 -29.22 5.56
C GLU A 133 7.75 -28.81 5.95
N ILE A 134 8.54 -28.32 4.99
CA ILE A 134 9.91 -27.84 5.23
C ILE A 134 9.91 -26.61 6.17
N VAL A 135 9.04 -25.63 5.94
CA VAL A 135 8.94 -24.43 6.79
C VAL A 135 8.53 -24.79 8.23
N ASN A 136 7.56 -25.69 8.38
CA ASN A 136 7.12 -26.15 9.69
C ASN A 136 8.22 -26.95 10.41
N PHE A 137 8.95 -27.80 9.68
CA PHE A 137 10.13 -28.48 10.22
C PHE A 137 11.17 -27.48 10.73
N MET A 138 11.49 -26.44 9.95
CA MET A 138 12.43 -25.38 10.38
C MET A 138 11.93 -24.62 11.61
N ARG A 139 10.63 -24.28 11.69
CA ARG A 139 10.04 -23.57 12.84
C ARG A 139 10.06 -24.41 14.12
N LEU A 140 9.73 -25.70 14.03
CA LEU A 140 9.70 -26.61 15.18
C LEU A 140 11.10 -26.92 15.71
N ASN A 141 12.09 -27.00 14.82
CA ASN A 141 13.47 -27.35 15.16
C ASN A 141 14.41 -26.13 15.29
N GLY A 142 13.89 -24.92 15.04
CA GLY A 142 14.59 -23.66 15.26
C GLY A 142 14.71 -23.31 16.75
N LYS A 143 15.40 -24.14 17.53
CA LYS A 143 15.81 -23.76 18.89
C LYS A 143 17.10 -22.93 18.86
N THR A 144 16.90 -21.62 19.05
CA THR A 144 17.71 -20.65 19.81
C THR A 144 19.24 -20.68 19.69
N ARG A 145 19.80 -19.78 18.88
CA ARG A 145 21.03 -19.06 19.27
C ARG A 145 20.61 -17.67 19.74
N ARG A 146 20.51 -17.51 21.06
CA ARG A 146 20.62 -16.22 21.74
C ARG A 146 22.09 -15.92 21.95
#